data_AF-A0A817S9I3-F1
#
_entry.id   AF-A0A817S9I3-F1
#
_cell.length_a   1.000
_cell.length_b   1.000
_cell.length_c   1.000
_cell.angle_alpha   90.00
_cell.angle_beta   90.00
_cell.angle_gamma   90.00
#
_symmetry.space_group_name_H-M   'P 1'
#
loop_
_entity.id
_entity.type
_entity.pdbx_description
1 polymer ?
#
loop_
_entity_poly.entity_id
_entity_poly.type
_entity_poly.pdbx_seq_one_letter_code
_entity_poly.pdbx_strand_id
1 'polypeptide(L)'
;MNRIRFNGNIIRQLQENPIRILRYFRFFGRLSSNPFAHESDVLEAIQKCAMTLKDVSGEKIWIELKLILRGRFAGHIMRTILEQQLAPLLGLPESSVEMFELENRWLRCMNYQPEPMTLLVTLFSDQEEFDTFCKHLKCSSHHKNLGQFLLDYRYSIQPMNNNDLLYSYKEFIINSHQNQQNIRHQYIIELLKYQGYIYLIDEIKQWSIPKFPIDAWDLQQNGLISNRNFSYFLRHLKEQWKLSQFKMTKEELIEYGFQSGLFYTR
;
A
#
# COMPACT_ATOMS: atom_id res chain seq x y z
N MET A 1 23.07 18.85 18.55
CA MET A 1 21.61 18.78 18.29
C MET A 1 21.29 19.77 17.19
N ASN A 2 20.92 19.32 15.99
CA ASN A 2 20.67 20.23 14.86
C ASN A 2 19.26 20.80 15.01
N ARG A 3 19.16 22.11 15.29
CA ARG A 3 17.90 22.84 15.39
C ARG A 3 17.50 23.40 14.03
N ILE A 4 16.20 23.46 13.76
CA ILE A 4 15.67 24.04 12.53
C ILE A 4 15.27 25.47 12.83
N ARG A 5 16.02 26.42 12.29
CA ARG A 5 15.78 27.84 12.51
C ARG A 5 15.23 28.49 11.26
N PHE A 6 14.21 29.32 11.44
CA PHE A 6 13.79 30.28 10.44
C PHE A 6 14.71 31.50 10.52
N ASN A 7 15.09 32.05 9.36
CA ASN A 7 15.93 33.24 9.32
C ASN A 7 15.08 34.51 9.51
N GLY A 8 14.83 34.89 10.78
CA GLY A 8 14.02 36.06 11.12
C GLY A 8 12.63 35.67 11.65
N ASN A 9 11.62 36.50 11.38
CA ASN A 9 10.27 36.31 11.93
C ASN A 9 9.58 35.08 11.30
N ILE A 10 9.29 34.07 12.12
CA ILE A 10 8.70 32.78 11.69
C ILE A 10 7.35 33.01 11.02
N ILE A 11 6.44 33.77 11.65
CA ILE A 11 5.09 34.04 11.14
C ILE A 11 5.15 34.66 9.74
N ARG A 12 5.99 35.69 9.55
CA ARG A 12 6.17 36.33 8.24
C ARG A 12 6.64 35.33 7.18
N GLN A 13 7.62 34.48 7.51
CA GLN A 13 8.09 33.47 6.57
C GLN A 13 7.03 32.45 6.21
N LEU A 14 6.22 32.00 7.17
CA LEU A 14 5.13 31.06 6.93
C LEU A 14 4.03 31.69 6.07
N GLN A 15 3.64 32.94 6.34
CA GLN A 15 2.65 33.67 5.54
C GLN A 15 3.11 33.91 4.09
N GLU A 16 4.37 34.29 3.88
CA GLU A 16 4.91 34.51 2.52
C GLU A 16 4.95 33.24 1.68
N ASN A 17 5.11 32.07 2.30
CA ASN A 17 5.14 30.80 1.59
C ASN A 17 4.61 29.66 2.49
N PRO A 18 3.29 29.42 2.49
CA PRO A 18 2.64 28.51 3.44
C PRO A 18 3.12 27.06 3.39
N ILE A 19 3.64 26.59 2.25
CA ILE A 19 4.25 25.25 2.15
C ILE A 19 5.46 25.08 3.08
N ARG A 20 6.04 26.19 3.59
CA ARG A 20 7.11 26.16 4.60
C ARG A 20 6.68 25.45 5.88
N ILE A 21 5.38 25.41 6.19
CA ILE A 21 4.83 24.61 7.30
C ILE A 21 5.18 23.13 7.10
N LEU A 22 4.86 22.55 5.94
CA LEU A 22 5.18 21.15 5.66
C LEU A 22 6.69 20.92 5.48
N ARG A 23 7.40 21.89 4.90
CA ARG A 23 8.87 21.81 4.77
C ARG A 23 9.55 21.78 6.13
N TYR A 24 9.04 22.49 7.14
CA TYR A 24 9.54 22.40 8.51
C TYR A 24 9.47 20.96 9.00
N PHE A 25 8.29 20.32 8.92
CA PHE A 25 8.12 18.91 9.32
C PHE A 25 9.05 17.97 8.54
N ARG A 26 9.17 18.14 7.22
CA ARG A 26 10.11 17.36 6.41
C ARG A 26 11.56 17.52 6.87
N PHE A 27 12.00 18.76 7.06
CA PHE A 27 13.37 19.03 7.51
C PHE A 27 13.58 18.54 8.94
N PHE A 28 12.56 18.56 9.79
CA PHE A 28 12.60 18.04 11.15
C PHE A 28 12.92 16.55 11.15
N GLY A 29 12.20 15.75 10.36
CA GLY A 29 12.51 14.33 10.20
C GLY A 29 13.92 14.09 9.66
N ARG A 30 14.42 14.95 8.77
CA ARG A 30 15.76 14.79 8.19
C ARG A 30 16.90 15.16 9.16
N LEU A 31 16.74 16.23 9.92
CA LEU A 31 17.84 16.88 10.65
C LEU A 31 17.81 16.60 12.15
N SER A 32 16.64 16.37 12.74
CA SER A 32 16.52 16.14 14.17
C SER A 32 17.11 14.78 14.57
N SER A 33 17.62 14.71 15.79
CA SER A 33 18.01 13.45 16.45
C SER A 33 16.93 12.94 17.41
N ASN A 34 15.91 13.75 17.72
CA ASN A 34 14.87 13.44 18.68
C ASN A 34 13.49 13.84 18.10
N PRO A 35 12.53 12.91 18.00
CA PRO A 35 11.19 13.21 17.48
C PRO A 35 10.43 14.26 18.31
N PHE A 36 10.71 14.38 19.61
CA PHE A 36 10.01 15.31 20.52
C PHE A 36 10.65 16.71 20.61
N ALA A 37 11.69 16.99 19.81
CA ALA A 37 12.48 18.22 19.92
C ALA A 37 11.92 19.41 19.10
N HIS A 38 10.61 19.44 18.86
CA HIS A 38 9.96 20.59 18.24
C HIS A 38 10.05 21.82 19.16
N GLU A 39 10.44 22.98 18.61
CA GLU A 39 10.48 24.23 19.37
C GLU A 39 9.05 24.81 19.48
N SER A 40 8.65 25.20 20.70
CA SER A 40 7.26 25.59 21.00
C SER A 40 6.81 26.84 20.26
N ASP A 41 7.71 27.80 20.08
CA ASP A 41 7.50 29.03 19.30
C ASP A 41 7.24 28.75 17.82
N VAL A 42 7.90 27.73 17.25
CA VAL A 42 7.64 27.28 15.87
C VAL A 42 6.26 26.63 15.76
N LEU A 43 5.88 25.76 16.70
CA LEU A 43 4.54 25.15 16.69
C LEU A 43 3.44 26.20 16.85
N GLU A 44 3.61 27.17 17.75
CA GLU A 44 2.67 28.28 17.92
C GLU A 44 2.55 29.12 16.63
N ALA A 45 3.67 29.40 15.95
CA ALA A 45 3.65 30.10 14.67
C ALA A 45 2.94 29.28 13.57
N ILE A 46 3.15 27.97 13.53
CA ILE A 46 2.44 27.07 12.60
C ILE A 46 0.93 27.14 12.85
N GLN A 47 0.49 27.06 14.11
CA GLN A 47 -0.93 27.14 14.45
C GLN A 47 -1.54 28.48 14.00
N LYS A 48 -0.86 29.60 14.25
CA LYS A 48 -1.30 30.94 13.81
C LYS A 48 -1.38 31.08 12.29
N CYS A 49 -0.54 30.35 11.55
CA CYS A 49 -0.47 30.42 10.10
C CYS A 49 -1.18 29.27 9.38
N ALA A 50 -1.74 28.29 10.10
CA ALA A 50 -2.29 27.05 9.52
C ALA A 50 -3.23 27.32 8.34
N MET A 51 -4.15 28.26 8.50
CA MET A 51 -5.17 28.60 7.49
C MET A 51 -4.59 29.06 6.14
N THR A 52 -3.35 29.55 6.11
CA THR A 52 -2.67 29.93 4.87
C THR A 52 -2.35 28.72 3.97
N LEU A 53 -2.42 27.49 4.51
CA LEU A 53 -2.31 26.27 3.70
C LEU A 53 -3.46 26.12 2.68
N LYS A 54 -4.61 26.78 2.88
CA LYS A 54 -5.72 26.76 1.91
C LYS A 54 -5.32 27.34 0.55
N ASP A 55 -4.31 28.21 0.51
CA ASP A 55 -3.80 28.83 -0.71
C ASP A 55 -2.74 27.98 -1.42
N VAL A 56 -2.38 26.82 -0.84
CA VAL A 56 -1.38 25.91 -1.40
C VAL A 56 -2.07 24.86 -2.26
N SER A 57 -1.57 24.67 -3.49
CA SER A 57 -2.13 23.64 -4.36
C SER A 57 -1.91 22.24 -3.80
N GLY A 58 -2.90 21.36 -4.02
CA GLY A 58 -2.86 19.98 -3.55
C GLY A 58 -1.63 19.20 -4.03
N GLU A 59 -1.11 19.49 -5.23
CA GLU A 59 0.10 18.83 -5.74
C GLU A 59 1.35 19.17 -4.90
N LYS A 60 1.46 20.43 -4.45
CA LYS A 60 2.58 20.87 -3.60
C LYS A 60 2.49 20.24 -2.22
N ILE A 61 1.28 20.18 -1.65
CA ILE A 61 1.02 19.47 -0.40
C ILE A 61 1.40 18.00 -0.56
N TRP A 62 0.97 17.36 -1.65
CA TRP A 62 1.25 15.95 -1.91
C TRP A 62 2.74 15.64 -2.03
N ILE A 63 3.50 16.51 -2.70
CA ILE A 63 4.96 16.37 -2.80
C ILE A 63 5.60 16.39 -1.41
N GLU A 64 5.26 17.35 -0.56
CA GLU A 64 5.83 17.44 0.78
C GLU A 64 5.38 16.29 1.69
N LEU A 65 4.11 15.90 1.66
CA LEU A 65 3.60 14.75 2.43
C LEU A 65 4.36 13.47 2.10
N LYS A 66 4.57 13.16 0.81
CA LYS A 66 5.38 11.98 0.42
C LYS A 66 6.81 12.03 0.97
N LEU A 67 7.41 13.22 1.00
CA LEU A 67 8.77 13.38 1.51
C LEU A 67 8.82 13.26 3.04
N ILE A 68 7.80 13.74 3.74
CA ILE A 68 7.64 13.53 5.19
C ILE A 68 7.50 12.04 5.49
N LEU A 69 6.62 11.34 4.78
CA LEU A 69 6.30 9.93 5.03
C LEU A 69 7.44 8.96 4.73
N ARG A 70 8.35 9.34 3.82
CA ARG A 70 9.60 8.60 3.55
C ARG A 70 10.76 9.01 4.48
N GLY A 71 10.57 10.05 5.27
CA GLY A 71 11.57 10.57 6.19
C GLY A 71 11.67 9.75 7.49
N ARG A 72 12.67 10.09 8.31
CA ARG A 72 12.76 9.56 9.67
C ARG A 72 11.67 10.19 10.52
N PHE A 73 11.25 9.47 11.56
CA PHE A 73 10.20 9.90 12.48
C PHE A 73 8.86 10.21 11.81
N ALA A 74 8.59 9.67 10.61
CA ALA A 74 7.37 9.99 9.87
C ALA A 74 6.10 9.73 10.69
N GLY A 75 6.04 8.62 11.43
CA GLY A 75 4.93 8.33 12.34
C GLY A 75 4.70 9.44 13.37
N HIS A 76 5.76 9.83 14.07
CA HIS A 76 5.70 10.91 15.06
C HIS A 76 5.35 12.27 14.45
N ILE A 77 5.95 12.60 13.31
CA ILE A 77 5.71 13.88 12.62
C ILE A 77 4.25 13.96 12.15
N MET A 78 3.72 12.88 11.59
CA MET A 78 2.30 12.84 11.20
C MET A 78 1.40 13.00 12.41
N ARG A 79 1.74 12.36 13.54
CA ARG A 79 1.05 12.60 14.81
C ARG A 79 1.08 14.07 15.21
N THR A 80 2.24 14.73 15.17
CA THR A 80 2.33 16.17 15.47
C THR A 80 1.49 17.01 14.50
N ILE A 81 1.46 16.69 13.20
CA ILE A 81 0.61 17.37 12.21
C ILE A 81 -0.87 17.26 12.57
N LEU A 82 -1.32 16.07 12.99
CA LEU A 82 -2.69 15.82 13.42
C LEU A 82 -3.01 16.56 14.74
N GLU A 83 -2.09 16.57 15.72
CA GLU A 83 -2.22 17.31 16.99
C GLU A 83 -2.30 18.84 16.77
N GLN A 84 -1.63 19.35 15.72
CA GLN A 84 -1.72 20.75 15.30
C GLN A 84 -2.97 21.07 14.47
N GLN A 85 -3.92 20.13 14.35
CA GLN A 85 -5.20 20.28 13.63
C GLN A 85 -5.01 20.67 12.15
N LEU A 86 -3.92 20.22 11.54
CA LEU A 86 -3.63 20.53 10.13
C LEU A 86 -4.30 19.55 9.16
N ALA A 87 -4.83 18.42 9.63
CA ALA A 87 -5.37 17.34 8.79
C ALA A 87 -6.34 17.83 7.68
N PRO A 88 -7.36 18.65 7.97
CA PRO A 88 -8.35 19.07 6.98
C PRO A 88 -7.74 19.91 5.86
N LEU A 89 -6.75 20.73 6.23
CA LEU A 89 -6.01 21.61 5.31
C LEU A 89 -5.10 20.81 4.37
N LEU A 90 -4.85 19.54 4.70
CA LEU A 90 -4.07 18.60 3.90
C LEU A 90 -4.95 17.58 3.18
N GLY A 91 -6.28 17.73 3.26
CA GLY A 91 -7.27 16.79 2.72
C GLY A 91 -7.38 15.48 3.51
N LEU A 92 -6.84 15.44 4.74
CA LEU A 92 -6.88 14.27 5.60
C LEU A 92 -8.08 14.30 6.58
N PRO A 93 -8.56 13.13 7.01
CA PRO A 93 -9.57 12.97 8.06
C PRO A 93 -9.28 13.75 9.34
N GLU A 94 -10.33 14.29 9.97
CA GLU A 94 -10.29 14.71 11.38
C GLU A 94 -10.64 13.52 12.27
N SER A 95 -9.69 12.65 12.56
CA SER A 95 -9.93 11.64 13.59
C SER A 95 -8.66 11.34 14.40
N SER A 96 -8.90 11.15 15.70
CA SER A 96 -7.85 11.04 16.73
C SER A 96 -7.46 9.59 17.01
N VAL A 97 -8.31 8.63 16.60
CA VAL A 97 -8.10 7.20 16.84
C VAL A 97 -6.98 6.64 15.95
N GLU A 98 -6.87 7.16 14.73
CA GLU A 98 -5.97 6.70 13.68
C GLU A 98 -4.56 7.32 13.80
N MET A 99 -4.42 8.39 14.61
CA MET A 99 -3.14 9.05 14.88
C MET A 99 -2.11 8.06 15.46
N PHE A 100 -2.51 7.28 16.45
CA PHE A 100 -1.65 6.25 17.04
C PHE A 100 -1.50 5.06 16.11
N GLU A 101 -2.52 4.73 15.31
CA GLU A 101 -2.43 3.63 14.36
C GLU A 101 -1.35 3.89 13.30
N LEU A 102 -1.32 5.08 12.69
CA LEU A 102 -0.30 5.43 11.71
C LEU A 102 1.12 5.31 12.29
N GLU A 103 1.35 5.88 13.49
CA GLU A 103 2.66 5.80 14.16
C GLU A 103 3.05 4.33 14.44
N ASN A 104 2.12 3.51 14.93
CA ASN A 104 2.33 2.09 15.17
C ASN A 104 2.60 1.28 13.89
N ARG A 105 1.93 1.62 12.78
CA ARG A 105 2.13 0.99 11.47
C ARG A 105 3.49 1.37 10.91
N TRP A 106 3.87 2.65 11.01
CA TRP A 106 5.18 3.13 10.62
C TRP A 106 6.30 2.41 11.41
N LEU A 107 6.20 2.30 12.73
CA LEU A 107 7.22 1.61 13.56
C LEU A 107 7.47 0.17 13.10
N ARG A 108 6.42 -0.55 12.66
CA ARG A 108 6.53 -1.93 12.18
C ARG A 108 7.20 -2.07 10.82
N CYS A 109 7.08 -1.07 9.94
CA CYS A 109 7.55 -1.17 8.56
C CYS A 109 8.60 -0.13 8.16
N MET A 110 9.05 0.77 9.04
CA MET A 110 9.95 1.88 8.69
C MET A 110 11.26 1.43 8.02
N ASN A 111 11.77 0.24 8.36
CA ASN A 111 12.98 -0.33 7.78
C ASN A 111 12.76 -0.96 6.39
N TYR A 112 11.51 -1.06 5.94
CA TYR A 112 11.10 -1.68 4.68
C TYR A 112 10.62 -0.67 3.64
N GLN A 113 10.89 0.62 3.85
CA GLN A 113 10.56 1.71 2.91
C GLN A 113 9.09 1.61 2.43
N PRO A 114 8.11 1.78 3.33
CA PRO A 114 6.70 1.76 2.94
C PRO A 114 6.39 2.88 1.96
N GLU A 115 5.51 2.63 1.00
CA GLU A 115 4.98 3.71 0.18
C GLU A 115 4.18 4.69 1.07
N PRO A 116 4.15 6.00 0.75
CA PRO A 116 3.37 6.97 1.50
C PRO A 116 1.90 6.57 1.68
N MET A 117 1.30 5.95 0.65
CA MET A 117 -0.08 5.45 0.73
C MET A 117 -0.25 4.32 1.74
N THR A 118 0.76 3.46 1.91
CA THR A 118 0.76 2.37 2.88
C THR A 118 0.59 2.87 4.31
N LEU A 119 1.09 4.06 4.60
CA LEU A 119 0.88 4.70 5.90
C LEU A 119 -0.42 5.50 5.92
N LEU A 120 -0.70 6.30 4.90
CA LEU A 120 -1.85 7.21 4.90
C LEU A 120 -3.19 6.51 4.89
N VAL A 121 -3.32 5.33 4.27
CA VAL A 121 -4.57 4.56 4.27
C VAL A 121 -5.06 4.23 5.68
N THR A 122 -4.19 4.25 6.69
CA THR A 122 -4.57 4.06 8.11
C THR A 122 -5.55 5.12 8.60
N LEU A 123 -5.50 6.33 8.05
CA LEU A 123 -6.30 7.46 8.51
C LEU A 123 -7.74 7.40 7.96
N PHE A 124 -7.97 6.70 6.86
CA PHE A 124 -9.27 6.69 6.18
C PHE A 124 -10.16 5.56 6.68
N SER A 125 -11.42 5.87 6.94
CA SER A 125 -12.41 4.88 7.36
C SER A 125 -13.04 4.16 6.17
N ASP A 126 -13.28 4.89 5.08
CA ASP A 126 -13.98 4.41 3.90
C ASP A 126 -13.38 4.95 2.59
N GLN A 127 -13.97 4.48 1.49
CA GLN A 127 -13.53 4.79 0.14
C GLN A 127 -13.85 6.22 -0.30
N GLU A 128 -14.95 6.80 0.18
CA GLU A 128 -15.42 8.13 -0.24
C GLU A 128 -14.47 9.21 0.30
N GLU A 129 -14.07 9.07 1.55
CA GLU A 129 -13.09 9.94 2.20
C GLU A 129 -11.73 9.87 1.48
N PHE A 130 -11.27 8.65 1.15
CA PHE A 130 -10.03 8.44 0.43
C PHE A 130 -10.05 9.00 -1.00
N ASP A 131 -11.16 8.85 -1.72
CA ASP A 131 -11.34 9.43 -3.05
C ASP A 131 -11.33 10.96 -3.02
N THR A 132 -11.92 11.56 -1.97
CA THR A 132 -11.90 13.01 -1.74
C THR A 132 -10.47 13.51 -1.54
N PHE A 133 -9.69 12.82 -0.70
CA PHE A 133 -8.26 13.09 -0.50
C PHE A 133 -7.47 12.99 -1.81
N CYS A 134 -7.64 11.90 -2.57
CA CYS A 134 -6.94 11.68 -3.83
C CYS A 134 -7.26 12.76 -4.86
N LYS A 135 -8.52 13.20 -4.94
CA LYS A 135 -8.96 14.28 -5.82
C LYS A 135 -8.37 15.63 -5.41
N HIS A 136 -8.38 15.94 -4.12
CA HIS A 136 -7.86 17.21 -3.60
C HIS A 136 -6.35 17.35 -3.87
N LEU A 137 -5.58 16.30 -3.59
CA LEU A 137 -4.12 16.29 -3.73
C LEU A 137 -3.62 15.92 -5.13
N LYS A 138 -4.54 15.62 -6.05
CA LYS A 138 -4.26 15.13 -7.41
C LYS A 138 -3.30 13.95 -7.42
N CYS A 139 -3.62 12.93 -6.62
CA CYS A 139 -2.85 11.69 -6.59
C CYS A 139 -2.85 11.02 -7.96
N SER A 140 -1.73 10.40 -8.34
CA SER A 140 -1.65 9.66 -9.60
C SER A 140 -2.49 8.37 -9.52
N SER A 141 -2.85 7.82 -10.69
CA SER A 141 -3.59 6.56 -10.77
C SER A 141 -2.92 5.42 -10.01
N HIS A 142 -1.60 5.37 -10.01
CA HIS A 142 -0.84 4.38 -9.22
C HIS A 142 -1.12 4.51 -7.72
N HIS A 143 -1.01 5.73 -7.15
CA HIS A 143 -1.26 5.95 -5.73
C HIS A 143 -2.72 5.70 -5.35
N LYS A 144 -3.67 6.14 -6.19
CA LYS A 144 -5.09 5.88 -5.98
C LYS A 144 -5.38 4.37 -5.96
N ASN A 145 -4.87 3.63 -6.93
CA ASN A 145 -5.10 2.19 -7.04
C ASN A 145 -4.43 1.40 -5.89
N LEU A 146 -3.23 1.82 -5.46
CA LEU A 146 -2.59 1.22 -4.28
C LEU A 146 -3.39 1.50 -3.01
N GLY A 147 -3.84 2.75 -2.79
CA GLY A 147 -4.60 3.08 -1.59
C GLY A 147 -5.97 2.38 -1.54
N GLN A 148 -6.68 2.33 -2.67
CA GLN A 148 -7.90 1.51 -2.82
C GLN A 148 -7.64 0.06 -2.40
N PHE A 149 -6.60 -0.56 -2.99
CA PHE A 149 -6.26 -1.94 -2.68
C PHE A 149 -6.02 -2.14 -1.19
N LEU A 150 -5.28 -1.24 -0.55
CA LEU A 150 -5.01 -1.36 0.86
C LEU A 150 -6.28 -1.16 1.70
N LEU A 151 -7.17 -0.24 1.35
CA LEU A 151 -8.46 -0.09 2.05
C LEU A 151 -9.32 -1.34 1.96
N ASP A 152 -9.38 -1.97 0.78
CA ASP A 152 -10.17 -3.18 0.54
C ASP A 152 -9.63 -4.37 1.33
N TYR A 153 -8.30 -4.49 1.46
CA TYR A 153 -7.65 -5.72 1.92
C TYR A 153 -6.87 -5.60 3.24
N ARG A 154 -6.72 -4.41 3.83
CA ARG A 154 -5.93 -4.18 5.07
C ARG A 154 -6.29 -5.08 6.24
N TYR A 155 -7.56 -5.48 6.34
CA TYR A 155 -8.06 -6.38 7.38
C TYR A 155 -8.36 -7.81 6.88
N SER A 156 -8.12 -8.08 5.61
CA SER A 156 -8.31 -9.39 4.97
C SER A 156 -7.03 -10.25 5.03
N ILE A 157 -7.12 -11.50 4.54
CA ILE A 157 -5.99 -12.44 4.43
C ILE A 157 -5.29 -12.60 5.80
N GLN A 158 -6.03 -13.19 6.74
CA GLN A 158 -5.56 -13.44 8.11
C GLN A 158 -5.01 -14.87 8.21
N PRO A 159 -3.99 -15.10 9.06
CA PRO A 159 -3.37 -16.41 9.21
C PRO A 159 -4.35 -17.43 9.80
N MET A 160 -4.49 -18.58 9.16
CA MET A 160 -4.84 -19.83 9.87
C MET A 160 -3.57 -20.47 10.47
N ASN A 161 -2.43 -20.36 9.78
CA ASN A 161 -1.05 -20.54 10.25
C ASN A 161 -0.05 -19.82 9.29
N ASN A 162 1.27 -19.84 9.58
CA ASN A 162 2.28 -19.10 8.79
C ASN A 162 2.50 -19.64 7.37
N ASN A 163 2.51 -20.97 7.16
CA ASN A 163 2.72 -21.56 5.83
C ASN A 163 1.51 -21.31 4.92
N ASP A 164 0.30 -21.33 5.49
CA ASP A 164 -0.94 -21.03 4.79
C ASP A 164 -1.04 -19.54 4.42
N LEU A 165 -0.47 -18.66 5.24
CA LEU A 165 -0.56 -17.22 5.02
C LEU A 165 0.21 -16.78 3.76
N LEU A 166 1.46 -17.23 3.61
CA LEU A 166 2.25 -16.88 2.43
C LEU A 166 1.61 -17.43 1.14
N TYR A 167 1.14 -18.67 1.19
CA TYR A 167 0.41 -19.26 0.08
C TYR A 167 -0.83 -18.44 -0.28
N SER A 168 -1.60 -17.97 0.71
CA SER A 168 -2.79 -17.15 0.48
C SER A 168 -2.49 -15.87 -0.32
N TYR A 169 -1.35 -15.22 -0.05
CA TYR A 169 -0.91 -14.07 -0.85
C TYR A 169 -0.46 -14.45 -2.27
N LYS A 170 0.29 -15.54 -2.41
CA LYS A 170 0.69 -16.08 -3.73
C LYS A 170 -0.53 -16.44 -4.57
N GLU A 171 -1.51 -17.10 -3.95
CA GLU A 171 -2.79 -17.43 -4.57
C GLU A 171 -3.57 -16.19 -4.98
N PHE A 172 -3.65 -15.18 -4.11
CA PHE A 172 -4.30 -13.90 -4.44
C PHE A 172 -3.73 -13.27 -5.73
N ILE A 173 -2.40 -13.31 -5.88
CA ILE A 173 -1.71 -12.84 -7.08
C ILE A 173 -2.09 -13.70 -8.29
N ILE A 174 -2.06 -15.03 -8.16
CA ILE A 174 -2.41 -15.97 -9.25
C ILE A 174 -3.87 -15.86 -9.70
N ASN A 175 -4.77 -15.50 -8.79
CA ASN A 175 -6.20 -15.29 -9.08
C ASN A 175 -6.47 -13.93 -9.75
N SER A 176 -5.51 -13.00 -9.70
CA SER A 176 -5.61 -11.75 -10.44
C SER A 176 -5.45 -11.96 -11.94
N HIS A 177 -6.03 -11.05 -12.74
CA HIS A 177 -5.83 -11.04 -14.20
C HIS A 177 -4.34 -11.04 -14.56
N GLN A 178 -3.94 -11.80 -15.56
CA GLN A 178 -2.52 -12.03 -15.90
C GLN A 178 -1.73 -10.74 -16.13
N ASN A 179 -2.33 -9.75 -16.79
CA ASN A 179 -1.72 -8.42 -17.01
C ASN A 179 -1.61 -7.55 -15.75
N GLN A 180 -2.31 -7.92 -14.67
CA GLN A 180 -2.29 -7.23 -13.38
C GLN A 180 -1.43 -7.94 -12.33
N GLN A 181 -0.96 -9.17 -12.57
CA GLN A 181 -0.24 -9.95 -11.55
C GLN A 181 1.01 -9.24 -11.02
N ASN A 182 1.76 -8.57 -11.90
CA ASN A 182 2.95 -7.81 -11.49
C ASN A 182 2.60 -6.62 -10.60
N ILE A 183 1.56 -5.85 -10.91
CA ILE A 183 1.15 -4.72 -10.07
C ILE A 183 0.53 -5.20 -8.76
N ARG A 184 -0.21 -6.33 -8.78
CA ARG A 184 -0.77 -6.96 -7.59
C ARG A 184 0.32 -7.50 -6.67
N HIS A 185 1.39 -8.06 -7.22
CA HIS A 185 2.57 -8.47 -6.45
C HIS A 185 3.20 -7.28 -5.70
N GLN A 186 3.36 -6.13 -6.36
CA GLN A 186 3.81 -4.90 -5.68
C GLN A 186 2.85 -4.45 -4.57
N TYR A 187 1.54 -4.53 -4.82
CA TYR A 187 0.54 -4.13 -3.83
C TYR A 187 0.48 -5.09 -2.63
N ILE A 188 0.69 -6.39 -2.85
CA ILE A 188 0.83 -7.38 -1.78
C ILE A 188 2.02 -7.08 -0.88
N ILE A 189 3.15 -6.64 -1.44
CA ILE A 189 4.31 -6.22 -0.64
C ILE A 189 3.95 -5.05 0.28
N GLU A 190 3.20 -4.05 -0.22
CA GLU A 190 2.72 -2.95 0.62
C GLU A 190 1.68 -3.41 1.65
N LEU A 191 0.81 -4.35 1.30
CA LEU A 191 -0.15 -4.93 2.23
C LEU A 191 0.54 -5.69 3.37
N LEU A 192 1.59 -6.47 3.07
CA LEU A 192 2.43 -7.12 4.09
C LEU A 192 3.06 -6.09 5.05
N LYS A 193 3.57 -4.98 4.51
CA LYS A 193 4.11 -3.86 5.33
C LYS A 193 3.02 -3.27 6.23
N TYR A 194 1.83 -3.02 5.69
CA TYR A 194 0.69 -2.51 6.45
C TYR A 194 0.29 -3.44 7.59
N GLN A 195 0.14 -4.73 7.29
CA GLN A 195 -0.34 -5.74 8.23
C GLN A 195 0.72 -6.12 9.27
N GLY A 196 2.00 -5.85 8.98
CA GLY A 196 3.12 -6.13 9.87
C GLY A 196 3.73 -7.52 9.65
N TYR A 197 3.39 -8.20 8.56
CA TYR A 197 3.96 -9.50 8.18
C TYR A 197 5.29 -9.33 7.43
N ILE A 198 6.20 -8.54 8.02
CA ILE A 198 7.48 -8.16 7.41
C ILE A 198 8.38 -9.36 7.09
N TYR A 199 8.25 -10.44 7.86
CA TYR A 199 9.04 -11.66 7.71
C TYR A 199 8.72 -12.42 6.41
N LEU A 200 7.60 -12.12 5.74
CA LEU A 200 7.21 -12.72 4.45
C LEU A 200 7.70 -11.92 3.23
N ILE A 201 8.16 -10.68 3.43
CA ILE A 201 8.44 -9.74 2.33
C ILE A 201 9.55 -10.27 1.41
N ASP A 202 10.63 -10.81 1.97
CA ASP A 202 11.77 -11.26 1.17
C ASP A 202 11.41 -12.48 0.32
N GLU A 203 10.64 -13.42 0.86
CA GLU A 203 10.19 -14.58 0.10
C GLU A 203 9.21 -14.17 -1.02
N ILE A 204 8.25 -13.28 -0.74
CA ILE A 204 7.35 -12.76 -1.80
C ILE A 204 8.15 -12.03 -2.88
N LYS A 205 9.13 -11.18 -2.53
CA LYS A 205 9.94 -10.44 -3.50
C LYS A 205 10.73 -11.36 -4.43
N GLN A 206 11.28 -12.45 -3.90
CA GLN A 206 12.07 -13.42 -4.66
C GLN A 206 11.22 -14.40 -5.47
N TRP A 207 9.93 -14.53 -5.13
CA TRP A 207 9.03 -15.44 -5.82
C TRP A 207 8.72 -14.94 -7.24
N SER A 208 9.18 -15.71 -8.22
CA SER A 208 8.79 -15.54 -9.62
C SER A 208 7.38 -16.07 -9.83
N ILE A 209 6.45 -15.20 -10.22
CA ILE A 209 5.04 -15.57 -10.47
C ILE A 209 5.00 -16.63 -11.58
N PRO A 210 4.65 -17.88 -11.28
CA PRO A 210 4.64 -18.94 -12.27
C PRO A 210 3.45 -18.75 -13.22
N LYS A 211 3.64 -19.09 -14.50
CA LYS A 211 2.55 -19.10 -15.48
C LYS A 211 1.83 -20.44 -15.38
N PHE A 212 0.50 -20.39 -15.43
CA PHE A 212 -0.29 -21.61 -15.57
C PHE A 212 0.12 -22.31 -16.87
N PRO A 213 0.57 -23.57 -16.83
CA PRO A 213 1.37 -24.13 -17.92
C PRO A 213 0.54 -24.77 -19.03
N ILE A 214 -0.79 -24.66 -18.98
CA ILE A 214 -1.71 -25.30 -19.94
C ILE A 214 -2.76 -24.31 -20.45
N ASP A 215 -3.06 -24.40 -21.75
CA ASP A 215 -4.11 -23.64 -22.41
C ASP A 215 -5.14 -24.53 -23.13
N ALA A 216 -6.10 -23.91 -23.81
CA ALA A 216 -7.14 -24.64 -24.54
C ALA A 216 -6.60 -25.42 -25.76
N TRP A 217 -5.51 -24.95 -26.37
CA TRP A 217 -4.88 -25.62 -27.50
C TRP A 217 -4.19 -26.91 -27.06
N ASP A 218 -3.50 -26.87 -25.92
CA ASP A 218 -2.90 -28.06 -25.32
C ASP A 218 -3.94 -29.15 -25.05
N LEU A 219 -5.11 -28.76 -24.53
CA LEU A 219 -6.22 -29.69 -24.29
C LEU A 219 -6.70 -30.35 -25.59
N GLN A 220 -6.83 -29.59 -26.68
CA GLN A 220 -7.23 -30.12 -27.98
C GLN A 220 -6.23 -31.13 -28.54
N GLN A 221 -4.94 -30.82 -28.46
CA GLN A 221 -3.87 -31.70 -28.96
C GLN A 221 -3.78 -33.01 -28.18
N ASN A 222 -4.30 -33.05 -26.96
CA ASN A 222 -4.36 -34.25 -26.11
C ASN A 222 -5.70 -34.99 -26.22
N GLY A 223 -6.46 -34.77 -27.29
CA GLY A 223 -7.63 -35.59 -27.63
C GLY A 223 -8.97 -35.07 -27.07
N LEU A 224 -9.02 -33.86 -26.52
CA LEU A 224 -10.28 -33.23 -26.12
C LEU A 224 -10.96 -32.55 -27.32
N ILE A 225 -12.23 -32.88 -27.56
CA ILE A 225 -13.01 -32.36 -28.69
C ILE A 225 -13.33 -30.87 -28.47
N SER A 226 -13.22 -30.08 -29.54
CA SER A 226 -13.37 -28.61 -29.57
C SER A 226 -14.73 -28.07 -29.12
N ASN A 227 -15.76 -28.92 -29.02
CA ASN A 227 -17.11 -28.55 -28.59
C ASN A 227 -17.32 -28.61 -27.07
N ARG A 228 -16.28 -28.94 -26.29
CA ARG A 228 -16.34 -29.02 -24.83
C ARG A 228 -16.05 -27.69 -24.15
N ASN A 229 -16.52 -27.53 -22.92
CA ASN A 229 -16.28 -26.34 -22.12
C ASN A 229 -14.83 -26.31 -21.58
N PHE A 230 -13.87 -25.88 -22.42
CA PHE A 230 -12.47 -25.78 -22.01
C PHE A 230 -12.26 -24.86 -20.82
N SER A 231 -13.06 -23.80 -20.69
CA SER A 231 -13.00 -22.89 -19.54
C SER A 231 -13.29 -23.61 -18.22
N TYR A 232 -14.24 -24.55 -18.22
CA TYR A 232 -14.53 -25.41 -17.06
C TYR A 232 -13.32 -26.28 -16.70
N PHE A 233 -12.77 -27.01 -17.67
CA PHE A 233 -11.61 -27.88 -17.42
C PHE A 233 -10.38 -27.09 -16.98
N LEU A 234 -10.03 -26.01 -17.68
CA LEU A 234 -8.90 -25.15 -17.32
C LEU A 234 -9.04 -24.57 -15.92
N ARG A 235 -10.27 -24.22 -15.49
CA ARG A 235 -10.51 -23.78 -14.11
C ARG A 235 -10.22 -24.90 -13.10
N HIS A 236 -10.71 -26.11 -13.33
CA HIS A 236 -10.45 -27.25 -12.43
C HIS A 236 -8.97 -27.63 -12.38
N LEU A 237 -8.29 -27.66 -13.53
CA LEU A 237 -6.86 -27.90 -13.60
C LEU A 237 -6.06 -26.78 -12.91
N LYS A 238 -6.52 -25.52 -13.00
CA LYS A 238 -5.90 -24.41 -12.29
C LYS A 238 -6.02 -24.59 -10.77
N GLU A 239 -7.17 -25.03 -10.26
CA GLU A 239 -7.30 -25.33 -8.83
C GLU A 239 -6.35 -26.46 -8.39
N GLN A 240 -6.23 -27.52 -9.18
CA GLN A 240 -5.28 -28.58 -8.88
C GLN A 240 -3.81 -28.10 -8.92
N TRP A 241 -3.48 -27.26 -9.90
CA TRP A 241 -2.15 -26.65 -9.99
C TRP A 241 -1.83 -25.79 -8.77
N LYS A 242 -2.80 -25.03 -8.25
CA LYS A 242 -2.63 -24.28 -7.00
C LYS A 242 -2.39 -25.20 -5.80
N LEU A 243 -3.16 -26.29 -5.66
CA LEU A 243 -2.96 -27.29 -4.61
C LEU A 243 -1.56 -27.91 -4.62
N SER A 244 -0.96 -28.04 -5.82
CA SER A 244 0.44 -28.47 -5.98
C SER A 244 1.48 -27.41 -5.61
N GLN A 245 1.08 -26.28 -5.00
CA GLN A 245 1.92 -25.12 -4.75
C GLN A 245 2.51 -24.54 -6.05
N PHE A 246 1.71 -24.52 -7.11
CA PHE A 246 2.07 -24.02 -8.44
C PHE A 246 3.19 -24.82 -9.14
N LYS A 247 3.40 -26.09 -8.78
CA LYS A 247 4.52 -26.91 -9.27
C LYS A 247 4.16 -27.85 -10.42
N MET A 248 2.91 -28.32 -10.51
CA MET A 248 2.54 -29.27 -11.56
C MET A 248 2.82 -28.72 -12.95
N THR A 249 3.44 -29.55 -13.76
CA THR A 249 3.74 -29.33 -15.17
C THR A 249 2.49 -29.49 -16.04
N LYS A 250 2.62 -29.15 -17.33
CA LYS A 250 1.55 -29.35 -18.31
C LYS A 250 1.15 -30.83 -18.38
N GLU A 251 2.15 -31.71 -18.47
CA GLU A 251 1.99 -33.15 -18.61
C GLU A 251 1.27 -33.74 -17.39
N GLU A 252 1.71 -33.39 -16.19
CA GLU A 252 1.09 -33.83 -14.93
C GLU A 252 -0.37 -33.35 -14.79
N LEU A 253 -0.70 -32.14 -15.27
CA LEU A 253 -2.07 -31.63 -15.24
C LEU A 253 -2.99 -32.36 -16.23
N ILE A 254 -2.48 -32.70 -17.41
CA ILE A 254 -3.23 -33.47 -18.40
C ILE A 254 -3.49 -34.88 -17.87
N GLU A 255 -2.46 -35.53 -17.33
CA GLU A 255 -2.56 -36.85 -16.71
C GLU A 255 -3.59 -36.84 -15.57
N TYR A 256 -3.52 -35.84 -14.68
CA TYR A 256 -4.51 -35.65 -13.62
C TYR A 256 -5.93 -35.50 -14.18
N GLY A 257 -6.12 -34.75 -15.26
CA GLY A 257 -7.43 -34.54 -15.88
C GLY A 257 -8.07 -35.84 -16.40
N PHE A 258 -7.26 -36.78 -16.90
CA PHE A 258 -7.71 -38.12 -17.26
C PHE A 258 -7.96 -39.01 -16.05
N GLN A 259 -7.03 -39.06 -15.10
CA GLN A 259 -7.10 -39.94 -13.92
C GLN A 259 -8.25 -39.57 -12.97
N SER A 260 -8.49 -38.27 -12.76
CA SER A 260 -9.58 -37.76 -11.92
C SER A 260 -10.95 -37.91 -12.58
N GLY A 261 -10.99 -38.31 -13.85
CA GLY A 261 -12.19 -38.37 -14.66
C GLY A 261 -12.81 -37.01 -15.02
N LEU A 262 -12.13 -35.90 -14.72
CA LEU A 262 -12.53 -34.54 -15.09
C LEU A 262 -12.83 -34.42 -16.59
N PHE A 263 -12.01 -35.04 -17.43
CA PHE A 263 -12.21 -35.01 -18.88
C PHE A 263 -13.35 -35.90 -19.38
N TYR A 264 -14.05 -36.64 -18.52
CA TYR A 264 -15.22 -37.44 -18.90
C TYR A 264 -16.55 -36.79 -18.48
N THR A 265 -16.51 -35.70 -17.71
CA THR A 265 -17.72 -34.95 -17.34
C THR A 265 -18.24 -34.16 -18.53
N ARG A 266 -19.56 -34.24 -18.77
CA ARG A 266 -20.28 -33.60 -19.89
C ARG A 266 -20.34 -32.08 -19.77
#